data_AF-C9R994-F1
#
_entry.id   AF-C9R994-F1
#
_cell.length_a   1.000
_cell.length_b   1.000
_cell.length_c   1.000
_cell.angle_alpha   90.00
_cell.angle_beta   90.00
_cell.angle_gamma   90.00
#
_symmetry.space_group_name_H-M   'P 1'
#
loop_
_entity.id
_entity.type
_entity.pdbx_description
1 polymer ?
#
loop_
_entity_poly.entity_id
_entity_poly.type
_entity_poly.pdbx_seq_one_letter_code
_entity_poly.pdbx_strand_id
1 'polypeptide(L)'
;MLRVAVIDGQGGGIGRVIVEKLRKALPKEEVEIIALGTNAIATAEMLRAGANDGASGENAVVYNVEKVDIILGTIAAVIAHSMLGELTPKMAEAVAKSPAKKILLHLNRANVEIVGVSTEPLPHLIDMMVAQVAEELRKRKGMEVQDNPSSESWRPNFTLARRKLAES
;
A
#
# COMPACT_ATOMS: atom_id res chain seq x y z
N MET A 1 -18.38 4.24 3.01
CA MET A 1 -17.06 3.94 3.62
C MET A 1 -16.06 3.69 2.52
N LEU A 2 -14.83 4.15 2.71
CA LEU A 2 -13.67 3.78 1.88
C LEU A 2 -13.16 2.41 2.33
N ARG A 3 -13.04 1.47 1.41
CA ARG A 3 -12.58 0.10 1.67
C ARG A 3 -11.10 -0.03 1.29
N VAL A 4 -10.28 -0.38 2.26
CA VAL A 4 -8.82 -0.47 2.12
C VAL A 4 -8.39 -1.90 2.40
N ALA A 5 -7.77 -2.56 1.43
CA ALA A 5 -7.05 -3.80 1.69
C ALA A 5 -5.61 -3.49 2.10
N VAL A 6 -5.10 -4.16 3.14
CA VAL A 6 -3.67 -4.20 3.44
C VAL A 6 -3.17 -5.61 3.15
N ILE A 7 -2.25 -5.74 2.17
CA ILE A 7 -1.62 -7.01 1.81
C ILE A 7 -0.26 -7.10 2.47
N ASP A 8 -0.03 -8.19 3.21
CA ASP A 8 1.26 -8.51 3.80
C ASP A 8 1.51 -10.02 3.83
N GLY A 9 2.77 -10.42 3.96
CA GLY A 9 3.18 -11.82 4.15
C GLY A 9 4.17 -11.94 5.29
N GLN A 10 5.06 -12.95 5.25
CA GLN A 10 6.27 -13.05 6.08
C GLN A 10 6.14 -12.43 7.49
N GLY A 11 5.42 -13.11 8.38
CA GLY A 11 5.27 -12.70 9.78
C GLY A 11 4.40 -11.45 10.04
N GLY A 12 3.87 -10.75 9.03
CA GLY A 12 2.88 -9.68 9.19
C GLY A 12 3.41 -8.34 9.70
N GLY A 13 4.73 -8.17 9.77
CA GLY A 13 5.35 -7.06 10.48
C GLY A 13 5.01 -5.69 9.89
N ILE A 14 5.08 -5.55 8.56
CA ILE A 14 4.84 -4.26 7.88
C ILE A 14 3.34 -3.96 7.86
N GLY A 15 2.51 -4.96 7.53
CA GLY A 15 1.06 -4.85 7.50
C GLY A 15 0.50 -4.43 8.85
N ARG A 16 0.99 -5.03 9.95
CA ARG A 16 0.60 -4.64 11.32
C ARG A 16 0.82 -3.14 11.56
N VAL A 17 2.00 -2.62 11.22
CA VAL A 17 2.34 -1.20 11.43
C VAL A 17 1.51 -0.28 10.52
N ILE A 18 1.25 -0.68 9.27
CA ILE A 18 0.35 0.06 8.37
C ILE A 18 -1.05 0.17 8.99
N VAL A 19 -1.61 -0.95 9.47
CA VAL A 19 -2.96 -0.97 10.08
C VAL A 19 -3.02 -0.10 11.33
N GLU A 20 -2.03 -0.21 12.23
CA GLU A 20 -1.95 0.62 13.45
C GLU A 20 -1.97 2.12 13.12
N LYS A 21 -1.18 2.53 12.13
CA LYS A 21 -1.07 3.93 11.71
C LYS A 21 -2.34 4.43 11.03
N LEU A 22 -2.96 3.63 10.17
CA LEU A 22 -4.27 3.96 9.57
C LEU A 22 -5.34 4.15 10.65
N ARG A 23 -5.40 3.25 11.64
CA ARG A 23 -6.39 3.32 12.72
C ARG A 23 -6.21 4.50 13.64
N LYS A 24 -4.97 4.90 13.87
CA LYS A 24 -4.68 6.11 14.64
C LYS A 24 -5.06 7.38 13.87
N ALA A 25 -4.94 7.37 12.54
CA ALA A 25 -5.10 8.56 11.71
C ALA A 25 -6.52 8.77 11.14
N LEU A 26 -7.29 7.69 10.96
CA LEU A 26 -8.55 7.72 10.19
C LEU A 26 -9.75 7.22 11.01
N PRO A 27 -10.93 7.86 10.91
CA PRO A 27 -12.13 7.42 11.62
C PRO A 27 -12.60 6.04 11.16
N LYS A 28 -13.00 5.18 12.13
CA LYS A 28 -13.38 3.78 11.87
C LYS A 28 -14.68 3.67 11.08
N GLU A 29 -15.59 4.62 11.28
CA GLU A 29 -16.88 4.76 10.59
C GLU A 29 -16.74 5.20 9.13
N GLU A 30 -15.56 5.69 8.73
CA GLU A 30 -15.29 6.14 7.36
C GLU A 30 -14.45 5.15 6.57
N VAL A 31 -13.54 4.44 7.24
CA VAL A 31 -12.54 3.59 6.60
C VAL A 31 -12.64 2.15 7.11
N GLU A 32 -13.06 1.25 6.22
CA GLU A 32 -12.99 -0.18 6.44
C GLU A 32 -11.59 -0.68 6.04
N ILE A 33 -10.91 -1.44 6.92
CA ILE A 33 -9.61 -2.06 6.63
C ILE A 33 -9.78 -3.57 6.63
N ILE A 34 -9.42 -4.20 5.51
CA ILE A 34 -9.43 -5.64 5.32
C ILE A 34 -7.98 -6.13 5.30
N ALA A 35 -7.62 -6.98 6.26
CA ALA A 35 -6.33 -7.63 6.36
C ALA A 35 -6.26 -8.80 5.38
N LEU A 36 -5.44 -8.70 4.34
CA LEU A 36 -5.24 -9.76 3.35
C LEU A 36 -3.83 -10.34 3.50
N GLY A 37 -3.66 -11.29 4.40
CA GLY A 37 -2.38 -11.97 4.56
C GLY A 37 -2.15 -13.02 3.47
N THR A 38 -0.94 -13.13 2.95
CA THR A 38 -0.55 -14.28 2.12
C THR A 38 -0.50 -15.57 2.95
N ASN A 39 -0.37 -15.45 4.28
CA ASN A 39 -0.48 -16.52 5.26
C ASN A 39 -1.31 -16.09 6.48
N ALA A 40 -1.69 -17.06 7.33
CA ALA A 40 -2.54 -16.82 8.50
C ALA A 40 -1.89 -15.96 9.60
N ILE A 41 -0.57 -16.03 9.78
CA ILE A 41 0.15 -15.24 10.78
C ILE A 41 0.07 -13.75 10.40
N ALA A 42 0.34 -13.42 9.13
CA ALA A 42 0.28 -12.04 8.65
C ALA A 42 -1.12 -11.42 8.84
N THR A 43 -2.16 -12.18 8.51
CA THR A 43 -3.56 -11.76 8.74
C THR A 43 -3.84 -11.55 10.23
N ALA A 44 -3.41 -12.46 11.09
CA ALA A 44 -3.64 -12.36 12.53
C ALA A 44 -2.95 -11.12 13.14
N GLU A 45 -1.73 -10.80 12.72
CA GLU A 45 -1.02 -9.60 13.17
C GLU A 45 -1.77 -8.32 12.77
N MET A 46 -2.25 -8.24 11.52
CA MET A 46 -3.04 -7.10 11.04
C MET A 46 -4.40 -6.99 11.75
N LEU A 47 -5.06 -8.11 12.06
CA LEU A 47 -6.30 -8.12 12.85
C LEU A 47 -6.07 -7.58 14.27
N ARG A 48 -4.99 -8.02 14.95
CA ARG A 48 -4.63 -7.50 16.28
C ARG A 48 -4.30 -6.01 16.27
N ALA A 49 -3.74 -5.51 15.17
CA ALA A 49 -3.51 -4.08 14.94
C ALA A 49 -4.80 -3.26 14.73
N GLY A 50 -5.95 -3.91 14.56
CA GLY A 50 -7.25 -3.26 14.48
C GLY A 50 -7.87 -3.24 13.07
N ALA A 51 -7.47 -4.11 12.16
CA ALA A 51 -8.25 -4.32 10.92
C ALA A 51 -9.69 -4.74 11.26
N ASN A 52 -10.66 -4.37 10.40
CA ASN A 52 -12.07 -4.72 10.63
C ASN A 52 -12.33 -6.21 10.40
N ASP A 53 -11.73 -6.74 9.34
CA ASP A 53 -11.90 -8.12 8.89
C ASP A 53 -10.58 -8.63 8.31
N GLY A 54 -10.45 -9.93 8.14
CA GLY A 54 -9.21 -10.54 7.67
C GLY A 54 -9.41 -11.90 7.01
N ALA A 55 -8.71 -12.10 5.90
CA ALA A 55 -8.72 -13.35 5.16
C ALA A 55 -7.30 -13.68 4.67
N SER A 56 -6.99 -14.98 4.54
CA SER A 56 -5.63 -15.44 4.21
C SER A 56 -5.57 -16.33 2.98
N GLY A 57 -4.46 -16.27 2.25
CA GLY A 57 -4.16 -17.18 1.14
C GLY A 57 -4.64 -16.70 -0.24
N GLU A 58 -4.34 -17.49 -1.27
CA GLU A 58 -4.49 -17.06 -2.69
C GLU A 58 -5.90 -16.59 -3.02
N ASN A 59 -6.91 -17.40 -2.70
CA ASN A 59 -8.28 -17.06 -3.04
C ASN A 59 -8.77 -15.83 -2.24
N ALA A 60 -8.31 -15.65 -1.00
CA ALA A 60 -8.68 -14.49 -0.20
C ALA A 60 -8.19 -13.19 -0.85
N VAL A 61 -6.93 -13.17 -1.32
CA VAL A 61 -6.38 -12.02 -2.04
C VAL A 61 -7.15 -11.82 -3.35
N VAL A 62 -7.22 -12.84 -4.20
CA VAL A 62 -7.85 -12.76 -5.53
C VAL A 62 -9.30 -12.28 -5.46
N TYR A 63 -10.08 -12.77 -4.49
CA TYR A 63 -11.48 -12.41 -4.34
C TYR A 63 -11.67 -10.97 -3.85
N ASN A 64 -10.85 -10.51 -2.90
CA ASN A 64 -11.09 -9.24 -2.21
C ASN A 64 -10.49 -8.03 -2.93
N VAL A 65 -9.38 -8.20 -3.66
CA VAL A 65 -8.68 -7.07 -4.30
C VAL A 65 -9.53 -6.35 -5.34
N GLU A 66 -10.51 -7.00 -5.96
CA GLU A 66 -11.47 -6.37 -6.89
C GLU A 66 -12.62 -5.63 -6.21
N LYS A 67 -12.77 -5.78 -4.89
CA LYS A 67 -13.91 -5.24 -4.11
C LYS A 67 -13.53 -4.11 -3.17
N VAL A 68 -12.26 -3.70 -3.18
CA VAL A 68 -11.74 -2.60 -2.39
C VAL A 68 -11.43 -1.40 -3.26
N ASP A 69 -11.29 -0.25 -2.63
CA ASP A 69 -11.01 1.01 -3.30
C ASP A 69 -9.50 1.28 -3.37
N ILE A 70 -8.78 0.86 -2.33
CA ILE A 70 -7.34 1.04 -2.19
C ILE A 70 -6.71 -0.27 -1.75
N ILE A 71 -5.55 -0.59 -2.33
CA ILE A 71 -4.67 -1.68 -1.88
C ILE A 71 -3.38 -1.06 -1.36
N LEU A 72 -3.03 -1.43 -0.13
CA LEU A 72 -1.82 -1.04 0.56
C LEU A 72 -0.91 -2.25 0.77
N GLY A 73 0.37 -1.99 0.96
CA GLY A 73 1.37 -3.00 1.23
C GLY A 73 2.72 -2.56 0.69
N THR A 74 3.54 -3.53 0.31
CA THR A 74 4.81 -3.28 -0.37
C THR A 74 4.69 -3.62 -1.86
N ILE A 75 5.67 -3.20 -2.68
CA ILE A 75 5.73 -3.59 -4.10
C ILE A 75 5.78 -5.11 -4.26
N ALA A 76 6.26 -5.85 -3.25
CA ALA A 76 6.22 -7.30 -3.25
C ALA A 76 4.80 -7.85 -3.48
N ALA A 77 3.74 -7.12 -3.15
CA ALA A 77 2.34 -7.54 -3.38
C ALA A 77 1.94 -7.70 -4.86
N VAL A 78 2.75 -7.20 -5.81
CA VAL A 78 2.52 -7.34 -7.26
C VAL A 78 3.62 -8.14 -7.96
N ILE A 79 4.59 -8.70 -7.22
CA ILE A 79 5.69 -9.47 -7.79
C ILE A 79 5.47 -10.95 -7.51
N ALA A 80 5.17 -11.72 -8.56
CA ALA A 80 4.98 -13.16 -8.45
C ALA A 80 6.18 -13.85 -7.77
N HIS A 81 5.90 -14.83 -6.93
CA HIS A 81 6.87 -15.58 -6.13
C HIS A 81 7.67 -14.75 -5.10
N SER A 82 7.26 -13.51 -4.83
CA SER A 82 7.82 -12.74 -3.71
C SER A 82 7.49 -13.40 -2.37
N MET A 83 8.08 -12.87 -1.29
CA MET A 83 7.82 -13.35 0.08
C MET A 83 8.13 -14.86 0.22
N LEU A 84 9.24 -15.32 -0.38
CA LEU A 84 9.64 -16.73 -0.41
C LEU A 84 8.58 -17.66 -1.02
N GLY A 85 7.84 -17.18 -2.02
CA GLY A 85 6.82 -17.95 -2.73
C GLY A 85 5.42 -17.87 -2.13
N GLU A 86 5.21 -17.11 -1.06
CA GLU A 86 3.87 -16.89 -0.51
C GLU A 86 2.95 -16.12 -1.48
N LEU A 87 3.52 -15.16 -2.21
CA LEU A 87 2.76 -14.42 -3.21
C LEU A 87 2.73 -15.18 -4.53
N THR A 88 1.59 -15.78 -4.86
CA THR A 88 1.46 -16.57 -6.08
C THR A 88 1.33 -15.70 -7.33
N PRO A 89 1.62 -16.23 -8.53
CA PRO A 89 1.36 -15.50 -9.78
C PRO A 89 -0.08 -15.02 -9.91
N LYS A 90 -1.05 -15.82 -9.47
CA LYS A 90 -2.48 -15.47 -9.52
C LYS A 90 -2.83 -14.33 -8.58
N MET A 91 -2.23 -14.30 -7.38
CA MET A 91 -2.36 -13.15 -6.48
C MET A 91 -1.77 -11.89 -7.14
N ALA A 92 -0.54 -11.97 -7.65
CA ALA A 92 0.15 -10.84 -8.27
C ALA A 92 -0.66 -10.24 -9.43
N GLU A 93 -1.18 -11.10 -10.33
CA GLU A 93 -2.04 -10.71 -11.42
C GLU A 93 -3.32 -10.04 -10.93
N ALA A 94 -4.01 -10.62 -9.94
CA ALA A 94 -5.23 -10.07 -9.39
C ALA A 94 -5.02 -8.69 -8.74
N VAL A 95 -3.94 -8.53 -7.98
CA VAL A 95 -3.57 -7.23 -7.38
C VAL A 95 -3.24 -6.21 -8.48
N ALA A 96 -2.44 -6.59 -9.47
CA ALA A 96 -2.00 -5.72 -10.55
C ALA A 96 -3.18 -5.26 -11.44
N LYS A 97 -4.10 -6.17 -11.78
CA LYS A 97 -5.25 -5.86 -12.65
C LYS A 97 -6.42 -5.18 -11.94
N SER A 98 -6.49 -5.26 -10.61
CA SER A 98 -7.59 -4.67 -9.84
C SER A 98 -7.77 -3.17 -10.17
N PRO A 99 -9.01 -2.67 -10.28
CA PRO A 99 -9.26 -1.24 -10.48
C PRO A 99 -8.92 -0.39 -9.24
N ALA A 100 -8.70 -1.02 -8.08
CA ALA A 100 -8.32 -0.35 -6.85
C ALA A 100 -7.01 0.43 -7.02
N LYS A 101 -6.91 1.59 -6.37
CA LYS A 101 -5.67 2.37 -6.34
C LYS A 101 -4.63 1.66 -5.48
N LYS A 102 -3.46 1.39 -6.04
CA LYS A 102 -2.34 0.78 -5.32
C LYS A 102 -1.46 1.87 -4.74
N ILE A 103 -1.28 1.89 -3.42
CA ILE A 103 -0.31 2.75 -2.74
C ILE A 103 0.66 1.80 -2.03
N LEU A 104 1.86 1.65 -2.59
CA LEU A 104 2.81 0.60 -2.19
C LEU A 104 4.12 1.20 -1.72
N LEU A 105 4.68 0.63 -0.65
CA LEU A 105 6.06 0.89 -0.25
C LEU A 105 7.02 0.23 -1.24
N HIS A 106 8.13 0.88 -1.55
CA HIS A 106 9.13 0.35 -2.49
C HIS A 106 9.95 -0.84 -1.95
N LEU A 107 9.75 -1.20 -0.67
CA LEU A 107 10.49 -2.26 0.02
C LEU A 107 10.20 -3.64 -0.59
N ASN A 108 11.25 -4.40 -0.91
CA ASN A 108 11.09 -5.77 -1.39
C ASN A 108 12.36 -6.61 -1.17
N ARG A 109 12.18 -7.94 -1.25
CA ARG A 109 13.27 -8.93 -1.32
C ARG A 109 13.18 -9.76 -2.61
N ALA A 110 12.54 -9.19 -3.64
CA ALA A 110 12.22 -9.88 -4.89
C ALA A 110 13.19 -9.51 -6.02
N ASN A 111 14.37 -8.98 -5.68
CA ASN A 111 15.39 -8.49 -6.62
C ASN A 111 14.83 -7.43 -7.59
N VAL A 112 13.99 -6.53 -7.08
CA VAL A 112 13.43 -5.40 -7.84
C VAL A 112 14.04 -4.11 -7.34
N GLU A 113 14.69 -3.38 -8.25
CA GLU A 113 15.19 -2.03 -8.02
C GLU A 113 14.17 -1.00 -8.53
N ILE A 114 13.85 0.01 -7.72
CA ILE A 114 12.92 1.08 -8.10
C ILE A 114 13.67 2.41 -8.08
N VAL A 115 13.89 2.97 -9.27
CA VAL A 115 14.55 4.28 -9.41
C VAL A 115 13.61 5.40 -8.97
N GLY A 116 14.15 6.41 -8.28
CA GLY A 116 13.42 7.62 -7.89
C GLY A 116 12.64 7.53 -6.57
N VAL A 117 12.97 6.55 -5.72
CA VAL A 117 12.38 6.41 -4.38
C VAL A 117 13.18 7.19 -3.34
N SER A 118 12.54 7.59 -2.23
CA SER A 118 13.22 8.22 -1.11
C SER A 118 13.79 7.18 -0.13
N THR A 119 14.94 7.49 0.47
CA THR A 119 15.64 6.67 1.48
C THR A 119 15.16 6.95 2.91
N GLU A 120 13.87 7.26 3.09
CA GLU A 120 13.30 7.52 4.41
C GLU A 120 13.19 6.24 5.26
N PRO A 121 13.29 6.34 6.60
CA PRO A 121 12.97 5.24 7.50
C PRO A 121 11.53 4.73 7.32
N LEU A 122 11.32 3.42 7.54
CA LEU A 122 10.01 2.76 7.38
C LEU A 122 8.84 3.51 8.04
N PRO A 123 8.94 4.02 9.30
CA PRO A 123 7.85 4.77 9.91
C PRO A 123 7.42 5.99 9.09
N HIS A 124 8.37 6.75 8.53
CA HIS A 124 8.07 7.92 7.70
C HIS A 124 7.40 7.52 6.38
N LEU A 125 7.89 6.45 5.74
CA LEU A 125 7.26 5.94 4.51
C LEU A 125 5.80 5.51 4.74
N ILE A 126 5.51 4.90 5.89
CA ILE A 126 4.13 4.54 6.28
C ILE A 126 3.31 5.81 6.55
N ASP A 127 3.88 6.83 7.21
CA ASP A 127 3.18 8.10 7.44
C ASP A 127 2.81 8.78 6.10
N MET A 128 3.71 8.76 5.11
CA MET A 128 3.43 9.22 3.75
C MET A 128 2.31 8.41 3.08
N MET A 129 2.32 7.08 3.22
CA MET A 129 1.24 6.22 2.71
C MET A 129 -0.11 6.59 3.32
N VAL A 130 -0.17 6.75 4.65
CA VAL A 130 -1.40 7.11 5.37
C VAL A 130 -1.91 8.48 4.92
N ALA A 131 -1.02 9.45 4.69
CA ALA A 131 -1.41 10.76 4.15
C ALA A 131 -2.05 10.64 2.76
N GLN A 132 -1.57 9.74 1.89
CA GLN A 132 -2.19 9.48 0.58
C GLN A 132 -3.59 8.86 0.71
N VAL A 133 -3.81 7.99 1.70
CA VAL A 133 -5.14 7.41 1.97
C VAL A 133 -6.11 8.46 2.49
N ALA A 134 -5.66 9.31 3.42
CA ALA A 134 -6.44 10.43 3.93
C ALA A 134 -6.88 11.38 2.82
N GLU A 135 -5.97 11.67 1.88
CA GLU A 135 -6.26 12.52 0.72
C GLU A 135 -7.32 11.87 -0.20
N GLU A 136 -7.24 10.57 -0.42
CA GLU A 136 -8.24 9.86 -1.24
C GLU A 136 -9.63 9.84 -0.57
N LEU A 137 -9.69 9.69 0.76
CA LEU A 137 -10.92 9.81 1.52
C LEU A 137 -11.53 11.21 1.38
N ARG A 138 -10.69 12.25 1.43
CA ARG A 138 -11.09 13.66 1.31
C ARG A 138 -11.64 13.98 -0.10
N LYS A 139 -10.98 13.48 -1.15
CA LYS A 139 -11.47 13.58 -2.54
C LYS A 139 -12.85 12.96 -2.73
N ARG A 140 -13.09 11.78 -2.14
CA ARG A 140 -14.40 11.13 -2.18
C ARG A 140 -15.52 11.93 -1.53
N LYS A 141 -15.19 12.77 -0.55
CA LYS A 141 -16.13 13.70 0.10
C LYS A 141 -16.38 14.98 -0.70
N GLY A 142 -15.77 15.14 -1.88
CA GLY A 142 -15.93 16.35 -2.70
C GLY A 142 -15.26 17.59 -2.09
N MET A 143 -14.29 17.40 -1.19
CA MET A 143 -13.55 18.51 -0.57
C MET A 143 -12.34 18.90 -1.45
N GLU A 144 -12.22 20.17 -1.82
CA GLU A 144 -11.12 20.71 -2.65
C GLU A 144 -9.76 20.43 -2.03
N VAL A 145 -8.83 19.83 -2.79
CA VAL A 145 -7.43 19.63 -2.37
C VAL A 145 -6.78 20.99 -2.13
N GLN A 146 -6.53 21.32 -0.86
CA GLN A 146 -5.55 22.36 -0.56
C GLN A 146 -4.19 21.81 -1.01
N ASP A 147 -3.57 22.49 -1.98
CA ASP A 147 -2.20 22.21 -2.39
C ASP A 147 -1.32 22.21 -1.15
N ASN A 148 -0.89 21.02 -0.72
CA ASN A 148 0.04 20.87 0.38
C ASN A 148 1.45 21.06 -0.18
N PRO A 149 2.18 22.14 0.19
CA PRO A 149 3.52 22.41 -0.33
C PRO A 149 4.54 21.30 0.02
N SER A 150 4.27 20.46 1.04
CA SER A 150 5.10 19.28 1.34
C SER A 150 4.93 18.11 0.35
N SER A 151 3.92 18.16 -0.53
CA SER A 151 3.74 17.19 -1.62
C SER A 151 4.56 17.53 -2.87
N GLU A 152 5.06 18.77 -2.97
CA GLU A 152 5.97 19.19 -4.03
C GLU A 152 7.43 18.85 -3.72
N SER A 153 7.83 18.86 -2.45
CA SER A 153 9.23 18.60 -2.05
C SER A 153 9.68 17.16 -2.33
N TRP A 154 8.76 16.20 -2.43
CA TRP A 154 9.05 14.81 -2.76
C TRP A 154 8.90 14.46 -4.24
N ARG A 155 8.27 15.31 -5.06
CA ARG A 155 8.18 15.05 -6.51
C ARG A 155 9.58 15.18 -7.10
N PRO A 156 10.15 14.10 -7.70
CA PRO A 156 11.42 14.24 -8.40
C PRO A 156 11.26 15.33 -9.45
N ASN A 157 12.14 16.32 -9.44
CA ASN A 157 12.11 17.43 -10.39
C ASN A 157 12.59 16.91 -11.76
N PHE A 158 11.74 16.15 -12.46
CA PHE A 158 12.04 15.48 -13.73
C PHE A 158 12.46 16.46 -14.84
N THR A 159 12.17 17.75 -14.67
CA THR A 159 12.59 18.85 -15.53
C THR A 159 14.11 19.04 -15.54
N LEU A 160 14.81 18.81 -14.43
CA LEU A 160 16.27 18.90 -14.36
C LEU A 160 16.96 17.65 -14.95
N ALA A 161 16.37 16.46 -14.77
CA ALA A 161 16.92 15.22 -15.32
C ALA A 161 16.88 15.18 -16.86
N ARG A 162 15.82 15.74 -17.46
CA ARG A 162 15.72 15.87 -18.93
C ARG A 162 16.73 16.84 -19.53
N ARG A 163 17.13 17.89 -18.79
CA ARG A 163 18.11 18.87 -19.27
C ARG A 163 19.51 18.26 -19.37
N LYS A 164 19.92 17.46 -18.38
CA LYS A 164 21.22 16.78 -18.38
C LYS A 164 21.36 15.67 -19.44
N LEU A 165 20.25 15.01 -19.81
CA LEU A 165 20.25 13.98 -20.86
C LEU A 165 20.15 14.55 -22.28
N ALA A 166 19.74 15.80 -22.43
CA ALA A 166 19.73 16.50 -23.71
C ALA A 166 21.06 17.23 -24.01
N GLU A 167 21.93 17.35 -23.00
CA GLU A 167 23.25 17.98 -23.08
C GLU A 167 24.42 16.96 -23.14
N SER A 168 24.10 15.66 -23.25
CA SER A 168 25.05 14.53 -23.40
C SER A 168 24.81 13.78 -24.71
#